data_AF-A0A8P4G9S6-F1
#
_entry.id   AF-A0A8P4G9S6-F1
#
_cell.length_a   1.000
_cell.length_b   1.000
_cell.length_c   1.000
_cell.angle_alpha   90.00
_cell.angle_beta   90.00
_cell.angle_gamma   90.00
#
_symmetry.space_group_name_H-M   'P 1'
#
loop_
_entity.id
_entity.type
_entity.pdbx_description
1 polymer ?
#
loop_
_entity_poly.entity_id
_entity_poly.type
_entity_poly.pdbx_seq_one_letter_code
_entity_poly.pdbx_strand_id
1 'polypeptide(L)'
;MKVCSPFMLKYAHTCYVCVSFLQDHDKEYVGFATLPNQVHRKTVKKGFTFTLMVAGESGLGKSTLINSLFLTDLYKDRKVPNAQERINQTIDIVKHTVSIEEKGIKLRLTIIDTPGFGDAINNTESWKQIEDYIDQQFEQYFRDESGLNRRNIQDNRVHCCLYFISPFGHGLRPLDVEYMKALHEKVNIVPILAKADSLTKAEVYKKKMKIIEEIKQFGINIYQFPDCDSDEDEDFKRQDQILKDSIPFAVIGSNVQVESEGRKFRGRAYPWGVVGVEDPAHSDFLLLRNMLVRTHMEDLKEVTQDTHYENYRAQCIQNMTRMVVLERKRRWKHREVSEADFPLPLAAVDTERDRLIFEKDEELRKMQEVLERIQEQMEHSQRGGC
;
A
#
# COMPACT_ATOMS: atom_id res chain seq x y z
N MET A 1 -37.67 -1.72 59.21
CA MET A 1 -37.42 -0.30 59.51
C MET A 1 -36.24 -0.20 60.45
N LYS A 2 -35.19 0.53 60.04
CA LYS A 2 -34.10 1.11 60.87
C LYS A 2 -33.18 0.12 61.62
N VAL A 3 -31.88 0.31 61.81
CA VAL A 3 -30.83 1.27 61.41
C VAL A 3 -29.51 0.56 61.78
N CYS A 4 -28.42 0.89 61.07
CA CYS A 4 -27.03 0.50 61.28
C CYS A 4 -26.56 0.36 62.74
N SER A 5 -25.68 -0.63 62.96
CA SER A 5 -24.75 -0.69 64.10
C SER A 5 -23.31 -0.38 63.65
N PRO A 6 -22.49 0.29 64.49
CA PRO A 6 -21.10 0.63 64.22
C PRO A 6 -20.15 -0.40 64.85
N PHE A 7 -19.03 -0.74 64.20
CA PHE A 7 -17.92 -1.41 64.87
C PHE A 7 -16.60 -0.74 64.50
N MET A 8 -16.26 0.25 65.32
CA MET A 8 -14.91 0.80 65.48
C MET A 8 -14.07 -0.16 66.33
N LEU A 9 -12.80 -0.28 65.93
CA LEU A 9 -11.62 -0.57 66.75
C LEU A 9 -11.64 -1.85 67.61
N LYS A 10 -10.97 -2.87 67.07
CA LYS A 10 -9.96 -3.60 67.84
C LYS A 10 -8.62 -3.59 67.10
N TYR A 11 -7.70 -2.79 67.64
CA TYR A 11 -6.27 -3.06 67.90
C TYR A 11 -5.62 -4.14 67.00
N ALA A 12 -4.74 -3.71 66.11
CA ALA A 12 -3.29 -3.62 66.34
C ALA A 12 -2.64 -5.01 66.48
N HIS A 13 -1.96 -5.45 65.41
CA HIS A 13 -0.87 -6.44 65.31
C HIS A 13 -0.95 -7.22 64.00
N THR A 14 -0.61 -6.58 62.87
CA THR A 14 -0.15 -7.27 61.63
C THR A 14 0.40 -6.26 60.61
N CYS A 15 1.09 -5.22 61.07
CA CYS A 15 1.76 -4.25 60.21
C CYS A 15 3.27 -4.48 60.36
N TYR A 16 3.84 -5.50 59.72
CA TYR A 16 5.30 -5.65 59.53
C TYR A 16 5.73 -6.67 58.45
N VAL A 17 4.82 -7.11 57.57
CA VAL A 17 5.19 -8.06 56.48
C VAL A 17 4.47 -7.68 55.18
N CYS A 18 4.76 -6.51 54.64
CA CYS A 18 4.59 -6.20 53.20
C CYS A 18 5.18 -4.83 52.82
N VAL A 19 6.33 -4.44 53.37
CA VAL A 19 7.07 -3.20 52.98
C VAL A 19 8.51 -3.54 52.59
N SER A 20 8.73 -4.75 52.08
CA SER A 20 10.08 -5.23 51.73
C SER A 20 10.07 -6.07 50.45
N PHE A 21 9.40 -5.56 49.42
CA PHE A 21 9.59 -6.01 48.03
C PHE A 21 9.66 -4.83 47.03
N LEU A 22 10.22 -3.71 47.47
CA LEU A 22 10.81 -2.70 46.59
C LEU A 22 12.32 -2.74 46.83
N GLN A 23 12.91 -3.87 46.48
CA GLN A 23 14.35 -4.09 46.54
C GLN A 23 14.88 -3.98 45.10
N ASP A 24 15.39 -2.79 44.79
CA ASP A 24 16.68 -2.58 44.13
C ASP A 24 16.88 -3.18 42.73
N HIS A 25 16.16 -2.65 41.73
CA HIS A 25 16.54 -2.75 40.30
C HIS A 25 16.59 -1.39 39.57
N ASP A 26 16.61 -0.26 40.29
CA ASP A 26 16.53 1.09 39.72
C ASP A 26 17.92 1.75 39.51
N LYS A 27 18.86 1.02 38.89
CA LYS A 27 20.06 1.63 38.26
C LYS A 27 20.22 1.31 36.77
N GLU A 28 19.34 0.48 36.20
CA GLU A 28 19.31 0.16 34.76
C GLU A 28 17.92 0.34 34.12
N TYR A 29 16.92 0.87 34.85
CA TYR A 29 15.60 1.13 34.28
C TYR A 29 15.57 2.47 33.53
N VAL A 30 16.11 2.47 32.31
CA VAL A 30 16.22 3.65 31.43
C VAL A 30 14.84 4.12 30.90
N GLY A 31 13.75 3.40 31.20
CA GLY A 31 12.39 3.79 30.83
C GLY A 31 12.01 3.52 29.36
N PHE A 32 12.95 3.02 28.53
CA PHE A 32 12.69 2.58 27.15
C PHE A 32 11.63 1.49 27.04
N ALA A 33 11.45 0.68 28.09
CA ALA A 33 10.40 -0.34 28.16
C ALA A 33 8.98 0.25 28.01
N THR A 34 8.80 1.55 28.26
CA THR A 34 7.50 2.23 28.07
C THR A 34 7.31 2.80 26.67
N LEU A 35 8.35 2.89 25.83
CA LEU A 35 8.24 3.43 24.47
C LEU A 35 7.24 2.67 23.60
N PRO A 36 7.20 1.32 23.58
CA PRO A 36 6.19 0.59 22.82
C PRO A 36 4.77 0.96 23.25
N ASN A 37 4.55 1.09 24.57
CA ASN A 37 3.27 1.52 25.12
C ASN A 37 2.92 2.97 24.77
N GLN A 38 3.90 3.86 24.69
CA GLN A 38 3.71 5.26 24.25
C GLN A 38 3.40 5.35 22.76
N VAL A 39 4.11 4.60 21.92
CA VAL A 39 3.85 4.51 20.48
C VAL A 39 2.47 3.92 20.24
N HIS A 40 2.13 2.80 20.89
CA HIS A 40 0.81 2.20 20.82
C HIS A 40 -0.29 3.19 21.20
N ARG A 41 -0.18 3.90 22.32
CA ARG A 41 -1.17 4.92 22.73
C ARG A 41 -1.29 6.08 21.74
N LYS A 42 -0.18 6.52 21.13
CA LYS A 42 -0.20 7.57 20.10
C LYS A 42 -0.88 7.07 18.82
N THR A 43 -0.56 5.85 18.38
CA THR A 43 -1.14 5.24 17.19
C THR A 43 -2.65 4.99 17.38
N VAL A 44 -3.06 4.46 18.54
CA VAL A 44 -4.49 4.26 18.88
C VAL A 44 -5.25 5.58 18.86
N LYS A 45 -4.67 6.67 19.37
CA LYS A 45 -5.29 8.01 19.33
C LYS A 45 -5.37 8.60 17.92
N LYS A 46 -4.36 8.39 17.08
CA LYS A 46 -4.32 8.89 15.69
C LYS A 46 -5.30 8.12 14.81
N GLY A 47 -5.50 6.83 15.11
CA GLY A 47 -6.26 5.91 14.29
C GLY A 47 -5.49 5.48 13.05
N PHE A 48 -6.05 4.53 12.31
CA PHE A 48 -5.49 4.02 11.07
C PHE A 48 -6.29 4.52 9.88
N THR A 49 -5.62 4.82 8.77
CA THR A 49 -6.26 5.17 7.50
C THR A 49 -5.91 4.10 6.49
N PHE A 50 -6.90 3.53 5.83
CA PHE A 50 -6.68 2.55 4.78
C PHE A 50 -7.54 2.89 3.57
N THR A 51 -6.93 2.97 2.38
CA THR A 51 -7.63 3.28 1.14
C THR A 51 -7.56 2.07 0.22
N LEU A 52 -8.74 1.54 -0.11
CA LEU A 52 -8.91 0.41 -1.01
C LEU A 52 -9.56 0.90 -2.30
N MET A 53 -8.95 0.58 -3.43
CA MET A 53 -9.52 0.81 -4.74
C MET A 53 -10.04 -0.51 -5.32
N VAL A 54 -11.18 -0.44 -5.99
CA VAL A 54 -11.80 -1.60 -6.62
C VAL A 54 -11.94 -1.33 -8.10
N ALA A 55 -11.27 -2.14 -8.92
CA ALA A 55 -11.22 -2.04 -10.36
C ALA A 55 -11.67 -3.34 -11.03
N GLY A 56 -12.27 -3.25 -12.21
CA GLY A 56 -12.69 -4.42 -12.97
C GLY A 56 -13.87 -4.13 -13.90
N GLU A 57 -14.22 -5.12 -14.70
CA GLU A 57 -15.34 -5.02 -15.63
C GLU A 57 -16.67 -4.71 -14.91
N SER A 58 -17.55 -4.03 -15.63
CA SER A 58 -18.92 -3.81 -15.19
C SER A 58 -19.64 -5.14 -14.93
N GLY A 59 -20.56 -5.17 -13.97
CA GLY A 59 -21.36 -6.36 -13.68
C GLY A 59 -20.63 -7.54 -13.01
N LEU A 60 -19.36 -7.42 -12.63
CA LEU A 60 -18.63 -8.47 -11.86
C LEU A 60 -19.01 -8.55 -10.37
N GLY A 61 -19.81 -7.61 -9.87
CA GLY A 61 -20.26 -7.59 -8.47
C GLY A 61 -19.32 -6.84 -7.51
N LYS A 62 -18.52 -5.89 -8.03
CA LYS A 62 -17.62 -5.01 -7.26
C LYS A 62 -18.27 -4.40 -6.01
N SER A 63 -19.35 -3.64 -6.19
CA SER A 63 -20.08 -3.00 -5.09
C SER A 63 -20.78 -4.02 -4.17
N THR A 64 -21.12 -5.21 -4.68
CA THR A 64 -21.65 -6.30 -3.83
C THR A 64 -20.55 -6.89 -2.93
N LEU A 65 -19.34 -7.09 -3.45
CA LEU A 65 -18.22 -7.58 -2.65
C LEU A 65 -17.84 -6.58 -1.55
N ILE A 66 -17.79 -5.28 -1.88
CA ILE A 66 -17.51 -4.21 -0.92
C ILE A 66 -18.47 -4.26 0.28
N ASN A 67 -19.77 -4.35 0.00
CA ASN A 67 -20.81 -4.46 1.04
C ASN A 67 -20.68 -5.75 1.86
N SER A 68 -20.23 -6.83 1.22
CA SER A 68 -20.03 -8.11 1.91
C SER A 68 -18.81 -8.06 2.84
N LEU A 69 -17.69 -7.47 2.39
CA LEU A 69 -16.39 -7.51 3.06
C LEU A 69 -16.36 -6.76 4.40
N PHE A 70 -17.00 -5.59 4.46
CA PHE A 70 -16.95 -4.76 5.66
C PHE A 70 -18.14 -4.95 6.61
N LEU A 71 -19.07 -5.86 6.28
CA LEU A 71 -20.26 -6.19 7.09
C LEU A 71 -21.10 -4.96 7.53
N THR A 72 -20.78 -3.79 7.01
CA THR A 72 -21.47 -2.54 7.25
C THR A 72 -22.41 -2.38 6.07
N ASP A 73 -23.69 -2.29 6.35
CA ASP A 73 -24.64 -1.78 5.38
C ASP A 73 -24.30 -0.30 5.16
N LEU A 74 -23.32 0.00 4.31
CA LEU A 74 -22.94 1.37 3.94
C LEU A 74 -24.07 2.12 3.23
N TYR A 75 -25.15 1.40 2.91
CA TYR A 75 -26.34 1.88 2.22
C TYR A 75 -27.63 1.71 3.04
N LYS A 76 -27.60 1.68 4.39
CA LYS A 76 -28.85 1.61 5.21
C LYS A 76 -29.84 2.73 4.88
N ASP A 77 -29.34 3.93 4.57
CA ASP A 77 -30.17 5.12 4.33
C ASP A 77 -30.55 5.35 2.86
N ARG A 78 -30.12 4.47 1.94
CA ARG A 78 -30.69 4.47 0.60
C ARG A 78 -31.98 3.67 0.68
N LYS A 79 -33.13 4.36 0.79
CA LYS A 79 -34.42 3.79 0.37
C LYS A 79 -34.14 3.09 -0.94
N VAL A 80 -34.25 1.75 -0.97
CA VAL A 80 -34.05 0.96 -2.18
C VAL A 80 -34.98 1.55 -3.23
N PRO A 81 -34.47 2.32 -4.20
CA PRO A 81 -35.33 2.74 -5.28
C PRO A 81 -35.57 1.49 -6.13
N ASN A 82 -36.69 1.50 -6.83
CA ASN A 82 -37.17 0.39 -7.65
C ASN A 82 -36.05 -0.18 -8.55
N ALA A 83 -36.17 -1.44 -8.95
CA ALA A 83 -35.17 -2.20 -9.69
C ALA A 83 -34.59 -1.53 -10.97
N GLN A 84 -35.21 -0.44 -11.44
CA GLN A 84 -34.76 0.40 -12.55
C GLN A 84 -33.62 1.39 -12.21
N GLU A 85 -33.40 1.77 -10.94
CA GLU A 85 -32.26 2.62 -10.52
C GLU A 85 -31.08 1.80 -9.95
N ARG A 86 -31.24 0.47 -9.80
CA ARG A 86 -30.16 -0.46 -9.40
C ARG A 86 -29.06 -0.61 -10.46
N ILE A 87 -29.27 -0.02 -11.63
CA ILE A 87 -28.33 0.07 -12.75
C ILE A 87 -27.84 1.51 -12.89
N ASN A 88 -27.61 2.21 -11.79
CA ASN A 88 -26.66 3.32 -11.86
C ASN A 88 -25.29 2.69 -11.99
N GLN A 89 -24.93 2.34 -13.23
CA GLN A 89 -23.54 2.16 -13.61
C GLN A 89 -22.77 3.32 -12.97
N THR A 90 -21.76 3.00 -12.18
CA THR A 90 -20.89 4.01 -11.59
C THR A 90 -20.24 4.75 -12.78
N ILE A 91 -20.70 5.96 -13.11
CA ILE A 91 -20.19 6.74 -14.26
C ILE A 91 -18.90 7.47 -13.87
N ASP A 92 -18.77 7.84 -12.59
CA ASP A 92 -17.64 8.58 -12.02
C ASP A 92 -16.99 7.83 -10.86
N ILE A 93 -15.71 8.08 -10.59
CA ILE A 93 -15.00 7.51 -9.44
C ILE A 93 -15.64 7.99 -8.13
N VAL A 94 -16.28 7.10 -7.36
CA VAL A 94 -16.94 7.44 -6.10
C VAL A 94 -16.07 7.03 -4.91
N LYS A 95 -15.83 7.98 -4.00
CA LYS A 95 -15.16 7.72 -2.72
C LYS A 95 -16.19 7.50 -1.62
N HIS A 96 -16.10 6.36 -0.94
CA HIS A 96 -16.89 6.02 0.23
C HIS A 96 -15.99 5.94 1.45
N THR A 97 -16.18 6.80 2.44
CA THR A 97 -15.39 6.77 3.68
C THR A 97 -16.21 6.16 4.81
N VAL A 98 -15.63 5.16 5.47
CA VAL A 98 -16.23 4.39 6.56
C VAL A 98 -15.31 4.47 7.76
N SER A 99 -15.85 4.84 8.91
CA SER A 99 -15.13 4.70 10.18
C SER A 99 -15.58 3.44 10.87
N ILE A 100 -14.68 2.47 11.01
CA ILE A 100 -14.88 1.23 11.74
C ILE A 100 -14.13 1.35 13.06
N GLU A 101 -14.76 0.93 14.16
CA GLU A 101 -14.12 0.90 15.48
C GLU A 101 -14.10 -0.54 15.99
N GLU A 102 -12.90 -1.07 16.24
CA GLU A 102 -12.71 -2.42 16.79
C GLU A 102 -11.80 -2.35 18.02
N LYS A 103 -12.27 -2.88 19.16
CA LYS A 103 -11.52 -2.94 20.44
C LYS A 103 -10.89 -1.59 20.85
N GLY A 104 -11.54 -0.47 20.53
CA GLY A 104 -11.07 0.90 20.84
C GLY A 104 -10.09 1.50 19.82
N ILE A 105 -9.80 0.80 18.73
CA ILE A 105 -9.00 1.28 17.61
C ILE A 105 -9.95 1.77 16.51
N LYS A 106 -9.76 3.01 16.05
CA LYS A 106 -10.52 3.58 14.94
C LYS A 106 -9.76 3.40 13.63
N LEU A 107 -10.38 2.70 12.69
CA LEU A 107 -9.95 2.57 11.30
C LEU A 107 -10.84 3.45 10.41
N ARG A 108 -10.24 4.41 9.72
CA ARG A 108 -10.87 5.14 8.62
C ARG A 108 -10.54 4.43 7.32
N LEU A 109 -11.51 3.71 6.81
CA LEU A 109 -11.43 3.04 5.54
C LEU A 109 -12.01 3.95 4.44
N THR A 110 -11.25 4.20 3.38
CA THR A 110 -11.73 4.88 2.18
C THR A 110 -11.80 3.86 1.05
N ILE A 111 -12.99 3.64 0.51
CA ILE A 111 -13.24 2.72 -0.60
C ILE A 111 -13.46 3.56 -1.84
N ILE A 112 -12.68 3.31 -2.89
CA ILE A 112 -12.78 3.98 -4.18
C ILE A 112 -13.41 3.00 -5.14
N ASP A 113 -14.68 3.23 -5.49
CA ASP A 113 -15.38 2.46 -6.52
C ASP A 113 -15.10 3.12 -7.88
N THR A 114 -14.51 2.36 -8.79
CA THR A 114 -14.24 2.83 -10.14
C THR A 114 -15.38 2.46 -11.09
N PRO A 115 -15.63 3.27 -12.12
CA PRO A 115 -16.48 2.84 -13.22
C PRO A 115 -16.02 1.49 -13.76
N GLY A 116 -16.98 0.64 -14.14
CA GLY A 116 -16.67 -0.61 -14.82
C GLY A 116 -16.19 -0.31 -16.23
N PHE A 117 -15.01 -0.81 -16.60
CA PHE A 117 -14.55 -0.79 -17.99
C PHE A 117 -15.20 -1.95 -18.77
N GLY A 118 -15.22 -1.88 -20.10
CA GLY A 118 -15.73 -2.96 -20.96
C GLY A 118 -17.19 -2.81 -21.43
N ASP A 119 -17.95 -1.85 -20.91
CA ASP A 119 -19.32 -1.56 -21.39
C ASP A 119 -19.33 -0.67 -22.65
N ALA A 120 -18.27 0.11 -22.88
CA ALA A 120 -18.17 1.00 -24.03
C ALA A 120 -17.66 0.25 -25.28
N ILE A 121 -18.12 0.68 -26.47
CA ILE A 121 -17.65 0.14 -27.76
C ILE A 121 -16.16 0.43 -27.96
N ASN A 122 -15.67 1.55 -27.42
CA ASN A 122 -14.25 1.90 -27.42
C ASN A 122 -13.71 2.01 -25.99
N ASN A 123 -12.83 1.08 -25.61
CA ASN A 123 -12.20 1.02 -24.28
C ASN A 123 -10.71 1.37 -24.32
N THR A 124 -10.21 2.00 -25.40
CA THR A 124 -8.77 2.15 -25.65
C THR A 124 -8.00 2.98 -24.64
N GLU A 125 -8.64 3.62 -23.65
CA GLU A 125 -7.94 4.43 -22.63
C GLU A 125 -8.65 4.44 -21.26
N SER A 126 -9.47 3.42 -20.95
CA SER A 126 -10.24 3.41 -19.69
C SER A 126 -9.36 3.34 -18.44
N TRP A 127 -8.12 2.84 -18.54
CA TRP A 127 -7.17 2.82 -17.42
C TRP A 127 -6.58 4.20 -17.12
N LYS A 128 -6.49 5.11 -18.10
CA LYS A 128 -5.90 6.45 -17.90
C LYS A 128 -6.64 7.27 -16.85
N GLN A 129 -7.97 7.18 -16.83
CA GLN A 129 -8.79 7.87 -15.83
C GLN A 129 -8.41 7.47 -14.39
N ILE A 130 -8.01 6.22 -14.20
CA ILE A 130 -7.64 5.66 -12.90
C ILE A 130 -6.18 5.93 -12.59
N GLU A 131 -5.33 5.83 -13.60
CA GLU A 131 -3.94 6.25 -13.54
C GLU A 131 -3.82 7.72 -13.10
N ASP A 132 -4.54 8.63 -13.77
CA ASP A 132 -4.61 10.05 -13.46
C ASP A 132 -5.14 10.29 -12.04
N TYR A 133 -6.13 9.50 -11.61
CA TYR A 133 -6.68 9.60 -10.27
C TYR A 133 -5.65 9.23 -9.20
N ILE A 134 -4.88 8.15 -9.41
CA ILE A 134 -3.80 7.71 -8.51
C ILE A 134 -2.70 8.77 -8.46
N ASP A 135 -2.27 9.27 -9.62
CA ASP A 135 -1.27 10.32 -9.73
C ASP A 135 -1.70 11.60 -9.02
N GLN A 136 -2.97 11.99 -9.12
CA GLN A 136 -3.52 13.12 -8.37
C GLN A 136 -3.48 12.88 -6.85
N GLN A 137 -3.68 11.65 -6.37
CA GLN A 137 -3.56 11.35 -4.94
C GLN A 137 -2.10 11.44 -4.48
N PHE A 138 -1.15 10.95 -5.29
CA PHE A 138 0.28 11.08 -5.00
C PHE A 138 0.75 12.54 -5.03
N GLU A 139 0.28 13.32 -6.00
CA GLU A 139 0.61 14.73 -6.11
C GLU A 139 0.08 15.52 -4.91
N GLN A 140 -1.17 15.28 -4.51
CA GLN A 140 -1.76 15.91 -3.33
C GLN A 140 -0.94 15.61 -2.07
N TYR A 141 -0.58 14.34 -1.87
CA TYR A 141 0.25 13.94 -0.74
C TYR A 141 1.65 14.57 -0.79
N PHE A 142 2.27 14.63 -1.97
CA PHE A 142 3.57 15.27 -2.17
C PHE A 142 3.54 16.78 -1.90
N ARG A 143 2.46 17.48 -2.28
CA ARG A 143 2.26 18.90 -1.96
C ARG A 143 2.10 19.11 -0.45
N ASP A 144 1.33 18.25 0.21
CA ASP A 144 1.10 18.31 1.66
C ASP A 144 2.38 17.99 2.46
N GLU A 145 3.22 17.07 1.97
CA GLU A 145 4.54 16.78 2.54
C GLU A 145 5.54 17.94 2.36
N SER A 146 5.55 18.54 1.17
CA SER A 146 6.39 19.68 0.82
C SER A 146 5.96 20.97 1.53
N GLY A 147 4.71 21.03 2.01
CA GLY A 147 4.15 22.15 2.74
C GLY A 147 4.81 22.40 4.11
N LEU A 148 4.57 23.59 4.65
CA LEU A 148 5.12 24.03 5.95
C LEU A 148 4.46 23.30 7.15
N ASN A 149 3.21 22.84 7.01
CA ASN A 149 2.42 22.23 8.09
C ASN A 149 2.38 20.70 8.02
N ARG A 150 3.47 20.03 8.38
CA ARG A 150 3.62 18.56 8.31
C ARG A 150 2.92 17.76 9.43
N ARG A 151 2.22 18.43 10.36
CA ARG A 151 1.73 17.77 11.60
C ARG A 151 0.44 16.96 11.43
N ASN A 152 -0.36 17.23 10.40
CA ASN A 152 -1.66 16.57 10.19
C ASN A 152 -1.90 16.26 8.70
N ILE A 153 -0.95 15.55 8.07
CA ILE A 153 -1.11 15.07 6.70
C ILE A 153 -2.13 13.93 6.72
N GLN A 154 -3.15 14.03 5.87
CA GLN A 154 -4.12 12.96 5.65
C GLN A 154 -3.64 12.06 4.52
N ASP A 155 -3.56 10.76 4.78
CA ASP A 155 -3.16 9.80 3.76
C ASP A 155 -4.38 9.42 2.90
N ASN A 156 -4.41 9.94 1.67
CA ASN A 156 -5.41 9.64 0.65
C ASN A 156 -4.85 8.75 -0.47
N ARG A 157 -3.61 8.25 -0.33
CA ARG A 157 -2.99 7.37 -1.31
C ARG A 157 -3.75 6.04 -1.37
N VAL A 158 -3.75 5.41 -2.53
CA VAL A 158 -4.37 4.09 -2.72
C VAL A 158 -3.38 3.03 -2.25
N HIS A 159 -3.72 2.27 -1.21
CA HIS A 159 -2.81 1.26 -0.67
C HIS A 159 -2.93 -0.09 -1.38
N CYS A 160 -4.12 -0.42 -1.86
CA CYS A 160 -4.40 -1.69 -2.52
C CYS A 160 -5.48 -1.50 -3.59
N CYS A 161 -5.26 -2.11 -4.75
CA CYS A 161 -6.22 -2.21 -5.84
C CYS A 161 -6.69 -3.65 -5.97
N LEU A 162 -7.97 -3.89 -5.67
CA LEU A 162 -8.61 -5.16 -5.95
C LEU A 162 -9.03 -5.20 -7.42
N TYR A 163 -8.40 -6.09 -8.18
CA TYR A 163 -8.66 -6.22 -9.59
C TYR A 163 -9.56 -7.42 -9.89
N PHE A 164 -10.79 -7.15 -10.32
CA PHE A 164 -11.78 -8.17 -10.60
C PHE A 164 -11.62 -8.69 -12.03
N ILE A 165 -11.22 -9.95 -12.12
CA ILE A 165 -11.10 -10.72 -13.35
C ILE A 165 -12.43 -11.41 -13.62
N SER A 166 -12.90 -11.29 -14.85
CA SER A 166 -14.11 -11.95 -15.31
C SER A 166 -13.95 -13.48 -15.28
N PRO A 167 -14.94 -14.24 -14.76
CA PRO A 167 -14.90 -15.71 -14.83
C PRO A 167 -15.15 -16.21 -16.26
N PHE A 168 -15.69 -15.35 -17.13
CA PHE A 168 -16.06 -15.70 -18.48
C PHE A 168 -14.83 -15.64 -19.40
N GLY A 169 -14.41 -16.79 -19.91
CA GLY A 169 -13.31 -16.91 -20.88
C GLY A 169 -12.20 -17.87 -20.43
N HIS A 170 -11.24 -18.14 -21.32
CA HIS A 170 -10.17 -19.11 -21.05
C HIS A 170 -8.92 -18.52 -20.39
N GLY A 171 -8.59 -17.25 -20.65
CA GLY A 171 -7.43 -16.53 -20.10
C GLY A 171 -7.79 -15.12 -19.60
N LEU A 172 -6.79 -14.29 -19.36
CA LEU A 172 -6.91 -12.84 -19.17
C LEU A 172 -7.24 -12.20 -20.51
N ARG A 173 -8.10 -11.18 -20.49
CA ARG A 173 -8.38 -10.44 -21.72
C ARG A 173 -7.23 -9.48 -22.00
N PRO A 174 -6.93 -9.16 -23.27
CA PRO A 174 -5.93 -8.16 -23.61
C PRO A 174 -6.16 -6.81 -22.91
N LEU A 175 -7.44 -6.40 -22.78
CA LEU A 175 -7.83 -5.22 -22.03
C LEU A 175 -7.41 -5.30 -20.56
N ASP A 176 -7.57 -6.48 -19.94
CA ASP A 176 -7.21 -6.68 -18.54
C ASP A 176 -5.68 -6.61 -18.35
N VAL A 177 -4.93 -7.16 -19.32
CA VAL A 177 -3.46 -7.12 -19.36
C VAL A 177 -2.95 -5.68 -19.47
N GLU A 178 -3.48 -4.88 -20.39
CA GLU A 178 -3.09 -3.47 -20.54
C GLU A 178 -3.38 -2.67 -19.26
N TYR A 179 -4.52 -2.93 -18.64
CA TYR A 179 -4.93 -2.27 -17.41
C TYR A 179 -4.01 -2.62 -16.24
N MET A 180 -3.72 -3.91 -16.03
CA MET A 180 -2.80 -4.34 -14.98
C MET A 180 -1.37 -3.84 -15.24
N LYS A 181 -0.95 -3.78 -16.51
CA LYS A 181 0.34 -3.19 -16.92
C LYS A 181 0.42 -1.69 -16.64
N ALA A 182 -0.66 -0.93 -16.73
CA ALA A 182 -0.64 0.47 -16.35
C ALA A 182 -0.55 0.66 -14.82
N LEU A 183 -1.20 -0.22 -14.05
CA LEU A 183 -1.35 -0.03 -12.60
C LEU A 183 -0.24 -0.64 -11.74
N HIS A 184 0.44 -1.69 -12.21
CA HIS A 184 1.39 -2.43 -11.37
C HIS A 184 2.58 -1.62 -10.88
N GLU A 185 2.97 -0.54 -11.58
CA GLU A 185 4.05 0.35 -11.15
C GLU A 185 3.62 1.29 -10.01
N LYS A 186 2.32 1.59 -9.92
CA LYS A 186 1.78 2.65 -9.04
C LYS A 186 1.04 2.12 -7.83
N VAL A 187 0.42 0.94 -7.90
CA VAL A 187 -0.40 0.40 -6.81
C VAL A 187 -0.23 -1.11 -6.69
N ASN A 188 -0.33 -1.60 -5.46
CA ASN A 188 -0.40 -3.02 -5.13
C ASN A 188 -1.68 -3.65 -5.72
N ILE A 189 -1.51 -4.49 -6.75
CA ILE A 189 -2.64 -5.19 -7.38
C ILE A 189 -2.87 -6.54 -6.72
N VAL A 190 -4.10 -6.78 -6.25
CA VAL A 190 -4.58 -8.08 -5.80
C VAL A 190 -5.61 -8.61 -6.81
N PRO A 191 -5.26 -9.63 -7.62
CA PRO A 191 -6.18 -10.19 -8.60
C PRO A 191 -7.21 -11.08 -7.91
N ILE A 192 -8.48 -10.85 -8.26
CA ILE A 192 -9.64 -11.55 -7.73
C ILE A 192 -10.43 -12.15 -8.89
N LEU A 193 -10.71 -13.45 -8.83
CA LEU A 193 -11.65 -14.10 -9.73
C LEU A 193 -13.08 -13.87 -9.22
N ALA A 194 -13.84 -13.07 -9.95
CA ALA A 194 -15.20 -12.71 -9.61
C ALA A 194 -16.19 -13.83 -9.95
N LYS A 195 -17.34 -13.87 -9.24
CA LYS A 195 -18.45 -14.80 -9.53
C LYS A 195 -17.97 -16.26 -9.67
N ALA A 196 -17.17 -16.71 -8.69
CA ALA A 196 -16.64 -18.06 -8.67
C ALA A 196 -17.73 -19.17 -8.64
N ASP A 197 -18.96 -18.82 -8.25
CA ASP A 197 -20.14 -19.68 -8.32
C ASP A 197 -20.55 -20.10 -9.73
N SER A 198 -20.05 -19.40 -10.75
CA SER A 198 -20.32 -19.74 -12.16
C SER A 198 -19.41 -20.86 -12.69
N LEU A 199 -18.39 -21.25 -11.95
CA LEU A 199 -17.36 -22.21 -12.37
C LEU A 199 -17.33 -23.42 -11.43
N THR A 200 -17.03 -24.59 -11.98
CA THR A 200 -16.75 -25.79 -11.17
C THR A 200 -15.37 -25.68 -10.51
N LYS A 201 -15.15 -26.42 -9.41
CA LYS A 201 -13.86 -26.41 -8.70
C LYS A 201 -12.67 -26.76 -9.61
N ALA A 202 -12.86 -27.69 -10.55
CA ALA A 202 -11.83 -28.07 -11.51
C ALA A 202 -11.56 -26.96 -12.54
N GLU A 203 -12.58 -26.21 -12.95
CA GLU A 203 -12.42 -25.07 -13.86
C GLU A 203 -11.75 -23.88 -13.16
N VAL A 204 -12.12 -23.59 -11.91
CA VAL A 204 -11.44 -22.56 -11.09
C VAL A 204 -9.96 -22.87 -11.01
N TYR A 205 -9.56 -24.10 -10.69
CA TYR A 205 -8.16 -24.48 -10.60
C TYR A 205 -7.42 -24.27 -11.93
N LYS A 206 -7.98 -24.76 -13.05
CA LYS A 206 -7.41 -24.54 -14.39
C LYS A 206 -7.30 -23.05 -14.73
N LYS A 207 -8.29 -22.24 -14.36
CA LYS A 207 -8.31 -20.80 -14.62
C LYS A 207 -7.28 -20.07 -13.78
N LYS A 208 -7.12 -20.40 -12.49
CA LYS A 208 -6.07 -19.84 -11.62
C LYS A 208 -4.68 -20.08 -12.20
N MET A 209 -4.39 -21.32 -12.61
CA MET A 209 -3.10 -21.67 -13.22
C MET A 209 -2.82 -20.86 -14.48
N LYS A 210 -3.79 -20.75 -15.40
CA LYS A 210 -3.65 -19.94 -16.61
C LYS A 210 -3.43 -18.46 -16.32
N ILE A 211 -4.16 -17.88 -15.37
CA ILE A 211 -3.98 -16.47 -14.96
C ILE A 211 -2.55 -16.25 -14.45
N ILE A 212 -2.03 -17.14 -13.61
CA ILE A 212 -0.67 -17.03 -13.06
C ILE A 212 0.38 -17.15 -14.18
N GLU A 213 0.20 -18.10 -15.11
CA GLU A 213 1.09 -18.24 -16.27
C GLU A 213 1.11 -16.97 -17.13
N GLU A 214 -0.06 -16.41 -17.44
CA GLU A 214 -0.16 -15.20 -18.26
C GLU A 214 0.40 -13.98 -17.54
N ILE A 215 0.16 -13.80 -16.23
CA ILE A 215 0.76 -12.73 -15.42
C ILE A 215 2.29 -12.78 -15.50
N LYS A 216 2.87 -13.98 -15.39
CA LYS A 216 4.32 -14.20 -15.51
C LYS A 216 4.82 -13.92 -16.93
N GLN A 217 4.11 -14.37 -17.95
CA GLN A 217 4.47 -14.14 -19.36
C GLN A 217 4.47 -12.65 -19.72
N PHE A 218 3.49 -11.89 -19.19
CA PHE A 218 3.37 -10.46 -19.45
C PHE A 218 4.26 -9.59 -18.54
N GLY A 219 4.90 -10.18 -17.54
CA GLY A 219 5.78 -9.46 -16.59
C GLY A 219 5.01 -8.50 -15.67
N ILE A 220 3.78 -8.85 -15.29
CA ILE A 220 2.97 -8.01 -14.41
C ILE A 220 3.35 -8.28 -12.96
N ASN A 221 3.81 -7.25 -12.24
CA ASN A 221 4.07 -7.35 -10.81
C ASN A 221 2.76 -7.24 -10.03
N ILE A 222 2.28 -8.36 -9.54
CA ILE A 222 1.21 -8.39 -8.54
C ILE A 222 1.81 -8.24 -7.14
N TYR A 223 0.99 -7.85 -6.18
CA TYR A 223 1.41 -7.80 -4.78
C TYR A 223 1.89 -9.19 -4.35
N GLN A 224 3.16 -9.27 -3.96
CA GLN A 224 3.76 -10.45 -3.37
C GLN A 224 3.81 -10.23 -1.87
N PHE A 225 3.30 -11.20 -1.12
CA PHE A 225 3.45 -11.18 0.33
C PHE A 225 4.94 -11.22 0.66
N PRO A 226 5.40 -10.39 1.62
CA PRO A 226 6.76 -10.47 2.15
C PRO A 226 7.11 -11.91 2.55
N ASP A 227 8.38 -12.24 2.50
CA ASP A 227 8.85 -13.49 3.08
C ASP A 227 8.84 -13.35 4.60
N CYS A 228 8.11 -14.24 5.26
CA CYS A 228 8.04 -14.29 6.72
C CYS A 228 9.44 -14.39 7.29
N ASP A 229 9.76 -13.59 8.31
CA ASP A 229 11.04 -13.67 8.98
C ASP A 229 11.24 -15.07 9.59
N SER A 230 12.49 -15.53 9.66
CA SER A 230 12.82 -16.86 10.20
C SER A 230 12.31 -17.09 11.62
N ASP A 231 12.09 -16.00 12.36
CA ASP A 231 11.76 -15.99 13.78
C ASP A 231 10.25 -16.01 14.04
N GLU A 232 9.42 -15.97 12.99
CA GLU A 232 7.96 -16.04 13.11
C GLU A 232 7.43 -17.47 13.29
N ASP A 233 6.27 -17.55 13.95
CA ASP A 233 5.58 -18.80 14.27
C ASP A 233 5.36 -19.68 13.03
N GLU A 234 5.63 -20.98 13.16
CA GLU A 234 5.39 -21.99 12.10
C GLU A 234 3.95 -21.99 11.59
N ASP A 235 2.97 -21.68 12.46
CA ASP A 235 1.57 -21.58 12.07
C ASP A 235 1.27 -20.31 11.25
N PHE A 236 1.99 -19.21 11.51
CA PHE A 236 1.89 -17.99 10.70
C PHE A 236 2.48 -18.21 9.31
N LYS A 237 3.66 -18.84 9.23
CA LYS A 237 4.29 -19.24 7.96
C LYS A 237 3.38 -20.13 7.10
N ARG A 238 2.68 -21.09 7.72
CA ARG A 238 1.70 -21.91 7.00
C ARG A 238 0.50 -21.10 6.50
N GLN A 239 0.00 -20.15 7.27
CA GLN A 239 -1.11 -19.28 6.84
C GLN A 239 -0.69 -18.41 5.66
N ASP A 240 0.49 -17.81 5.72
CA ASP A 240 1.03 -16.98 4.64
C ASP A 240 1.30 -17.79 3.37
N GLN A 241 1.79 -19.02 3.50
CA GLN A 241 1.95 -19.91 2.35
C GLN A 241 0.60 -20.25 1.70
N ILE A 242 -0.43 -20.55 2.51
CA ILE A 242 -1.78 -20.80 2.01
C ILE A 242 -2.32 -19.55 1.28
N LEU A 243 -2.07 -18.36 1.80
CA LEU A 243 -2.47 -17.10 1.15
C LEU A 243 -1.72 -16.87 -0.17
N LYS A 244 -0.40 -17.10 -0.20
CA LYS A 244 0.44 -17.06 -1.41
C LYS A 244 -0.10 -17.99 -2.50
N ASP A 245 -0.42 -19.24 -2.14
CA ASP A 245 -0.92 -20.26 -3.07
C ASP A 245 -2.38 -20.02 -3.51
N SER A 246 -3.13 -19.22 -2.75
CA SER A 246 -4.56 -18.95 -3.02
C SER A 246 -4.80 -17.84 -4.05
N ILE A 247 -3.77 -17.04 -4.38
CA ILE A 247 -3.87 -15.98 -5.39
C ILE A 247 -3.91 -16.60 -6.80
N PRO A 248 -4.84 -16.19 -7.68
CA PRO A 248 -5.90 -15.20 -7.47
C PRO A 248 -7.09 -15.75 -6.65
N PHE A 249 -7.65 -14.94 -5.74
CA PHE A 249 -8.74 -15.35 -4.85
C PHE A 249 -10.04 -15.57 -5.62
N ALA A 250 -10.68 -16.72 -5.45
CA ALA A 250 -11.99 -17.00 -6.05
C ALA A 250 -13.10 -16.59 -5.10
N VAL A 251 -13.79 -15.49 -5.40
CA VAL A 251 -14.75 -14.88 -4.46
C VAL A 251 -16.18 -14.88 -4.99
N ILE A 252 -17.10 -14.98 -4.03
CA ILE A 252 -18.54 -14.88 -4.25
C ILE A 252 -19.05 -13.76 -3.33
N GLY A 253 -19.69 -12.74 -3.92
CA GLY A 253 -20.33 -11.67 -3.16
C GLY A 253 -21.83 -11.92 -3.00
N SER A 254 -22.35 -11.89 -1.77
CA SER A 254 -23.79 -11.85 -1.51
C SER A 254 -24.14 -10.84 -0.43
N ASN A 255 -25.28 -10.16 -0.65
CA ASN A 255 -25.92 -9.28 0.33
C ASN A 255 -27.12 -9.97 1.01
N VAL A 256 -27.54 -11.12 0.50
CA VAL A 256 -28.72 -11.84 0.99
C VAL A 256 -28.29 -12.82 2.08
N GLN A 257 -29.00 -12.79 3.21
CA GLN A 257 -28.88 -13.81 4.24
C GLN A 257 -29.85 -14.95 3.92
N VAL A 258 -29.31 -16.16 3.91
CA VAL A 258 -30.05 -17.40 3.69
C VAL A 258 -29.91 -18.28 4.92
N GLU A 259 -30.98 -18.99 5.23
CA GLU A 259 -31.04 -19.90 6.37
C GLU A 259 -31.00 -21.33 5.83
N SER A 260 -29.98 -22.09 6.22
CA SER A 260 -29.89 -23.52 5.95
C SER A 260 -29.47 -24.23 7.24
N GLU A 261 -30.08 -25.38 7.52
CA GLU A 261 -29.79 -26.20 8.72
C GLU A 261 -29.80 -25.42 10.05
N GLY A 262 -30.68 -24.41 10.18
CA GLY A 262 -30.83 -23.59 11.39
C GLY A 262 -29.70 -22.57 11.62
N ARG A 263 -28.75 -22.43 10.67
CA ARG A 263 -27.73 -21.38 10.68
C ARG A 263 -28.06 -20.33 9.62
N LYS A 264 -28.06 -19.06 10.03
CA LYS A 264 -28.17 -17.92 9.10
C LYS A 264 -26.79 -17.52 8.64
N PHE A 265 -26.55 -17.60 7.34
CA PHE A 265 -25.28 -17.19 6.74
C PHE A 265 -25.53 -16.37 5.47
N ARG A 266 -24.54 -15.60 5.05
CA ARG A 266 -24.60 -14.86 3.79
C ARG A 266 -24.34 -15.82 2.63
N GLY A 267 -25.23 -15.85 1.66
CA GLY A 267 -25.17 -16.83 0.59
C GLY A 267 -26.06 -16.49 -0.60
N ARG A 268 -25.91 -17.24 -1.68
CA ARG A 268 -26.79 -17.17 -2.86
C ARG A 268 -27.61 -18.44 -2.93
N ALA A 269 -28.92 -18.31 -3.02
CA ALA A 269 -29.83 -19.43 -3.26
C ALA A 269 -30.04 -19.62 -4.76
N TYR A 270 -29.74 -20.82 -5.23
CA TYR A 270 -30.06 -21.30 -6.57
C TYR A 270 -31.14 -22.38 -6.48
N PRO A 271 -31.88 -22.65 -7.58
CA PRO A 271 -32.85 -23.74 -7.61
C PRO A 271 -32.27 -25.11 -7.24
N TRP A 272 -30.97 -25.33 -7.48
CA TRP A 272 -30.27 -26.59 -7.21
C TRP A 272 -29.48 -26.62 -5.89
N GLY A 273 -29.43 -25.52 -5.13
CA GLY A 273 -28.68 -25.49 -3.88
C GLY A 273 -28.35 -24.08 -3.38
N VAL A 274 -27.78 -24.00 -2.18
CA VAL A 274 -27.39 -22.74 -1.56
C VAL A 274 -25.87 -22.69 -1.48
N VAL A 275 -25.29 -21.59 -1.95
CA VAL A 275 -23.85 -21.34 -1.92
C VAL A 275 -23.54 -20.36 -0.80
N GLY A 276 -22.76 -20.81 0.19
CA GLY A 276 -22.29 -19.97 1.29
C GLY A 276 -21.08 -19.13 0.88
N VAL A 277 -21.11 -17.83 1.18
CA VAL A 277 -19.99 -16.91 0.91
C VAL A 277 -18.83 -17.15 1.88
N GLU A 278 -19.15 -17.50 3.12
CA GLU A 278 -18.16 -17.68 4.20
C GLU A 278 -17.60 -19.10 4.28
N ASP A 279 -18.11 -20.02 3.46
CA ASP A 279 -17.67 -21.41 3.43
C ASP A 279 -16.37 -21.55 2.59
N PRO A 280 -15.25 -21.98 3.20
CA PRO A 280 -13.99 -22.18 2.49
C PRO A 280 -14.08 -23.23 1.36
N ALA A 281 -15.05 -24.14 1.43
CA ALA A 281 -15.24 -25.14 0.37
C ALA A 281 -15.83 -24.54 -0.92
N HIS A 282 -16.46 -23.36 -0.83
CA HIS A 282 -17.16 -22.70 -1.93
C HIS A 282 -16.50 -21.39 -2.37
N SER A 283 -15.79 -20.69 -1.47
CA SER A 283 -15.28 -19.34 -1.72
C SER A 283 -14.04 -19.05 -0.87
N ASP A 284 -13.05 -18.40 -1.49
CA ASP A 284 -11.84 -17.89 -0.81
C ASP A 284 -12.10 -16.52 -0.13
N PHE A 285 -13.36 -16.13 0.04
CA PHE A 285 -13.74 -14.83 0.60
C PHE A 285 -13.20 -14.62 2.02
N LEU A 286 -13.18 -15.67 2.86
CA LEU A 286 -12.63 -15.56 4.21
C LEU A 286 -11.12 -15.31 4.18
N LEU A 287 -10.40 -15.91 3.23
CA LEU A 287 -8.97 -15.69 3.02
C LEU A 287 -8.70 -14.25 2.59
N LEU A 288 -9.46 -13.75 1.60
CA LEU A 288 -9.35 -12.35 1.17
C LEU A 288 -9.64 -11.37 2.31
N ARG A 289 -10.69 -11.63 3.10
CA ARG A 289 -11.04 -10.78 4.25
C ARG A 289 -9.96 -10.80 5.32
N ASN A 290 -9.41 -11.97 5.64
CA ASN A 290 -8.33 -12.09 6.61
C ASN A 290 -7.07 -11.36 6.12
N MET A 291 -6.73 -11.50 4.85
CA MET A 291 -5.60 -10.81 4.22
C MET A 291 -5.72 -9.28 4.31
N LEU A 292 -6.88 -8.73 3.94
CA LEU A 292 -7.09 -7.28 3.89
C LEU A 292 -7.30 -6.63 5.26
N VAL A 293 -7.95 -7.32 6.20
CA VAL A 293 -8.38 -6.71 7.48
C VAL A 293 -7.49 -7.11 8.64
N ARG A 294 -6.91 -8.33 8.65
CA ARG A 294 -6.23 -8.89 9.82
C ARG A 294 -4.71 -8.89 9.72
N THR A 295 -4.14 -9.30 8.59
CA THR A 295 -2.71 -9.61 8.52
C THR A 295 -1.91 -8.57 7.73
N HIS A 296 -2.31 -8.21 6.51
CA HIS A 296 -1.42 -7.47 5.59
C HIS A 296 -1.82 -6.00 5.35
N MET A 297 -2.70 -5.43 6.17
CA MET A 297 -3.14 -4.03 5.98
C MET A 297 -1.97 -3.03 6.13
N GLU A 298 -1.11 -3.23 7.13
CA GLU A 298 0.04 -2.33 7.35
C GLU A 298 1.13 -2.60 6.31
N ASP A 299 1.39 -3.85 5.98
CA ASP A 299 2.37 -4.20 4.94
C ASP A 299 2.02 -3.61 3.56
N LEU A 300 0.75 -3.70 3.14
CA LEU A 300 0.28 -3.05 1.91
C LEU A 300 0.55 -1.54 1.93
N LYS A 301 0.44 -0.91 3.09
CA LYS A 301 0.69 0.51 3.28
C LYS A 301 2.20 0.83 3.27
N GLU A 302 3.02 -0.02 3.86
CA GLU A 302 4.49 0.08 3.82
C GLU A 302 5.01 -0.06 2.39
N VAL A 303 4.60 -1.10 1.65
CA VAL A 303 4.97 -1.26 0.23
C VAL A 303 4.52 -0.07 -0.61
N THR A 304 3.32 0.47 -0.35
CA THR A 304 2.83 1.68 -1.04
C THR A 304 3.72 2.88 -0.78
N GLN A 305 4.22 3.02 0.45
CA GLN A 305 5.09 4.12 0.82
C GLN A 305 6.50 3.96 0.25
N ASP A 306 7.13 2.81 0.48
CA ASP A 306 8.56 2.61 0.22
C ASP A 306 8.86 2.30 -1.24
N THR A 307 7.90 1.70 -1.95
CA THR A 307 8.06 1.38 -3.37
C THR A 307 7.33 2.40 -4.24
N HIS A 308 6.00 2.41 -4.21
CA HIS A 308 5.22 3.17 -5.20
C HIS A 308 5.36 4.68 -5.01
N TYR A 309 5.23 5.16 -3.78
CA TYR A 309 5.32 6.59 -3.49
C TYR A 309 6.75 7.14 -3.61
N GLU A 310 7.77 6.43 -3.10
CA GLU A 310 9.16 6.86 -3.28
C GLU A 310 9.60 6.85 -4.75
N ASN A 311 9.14 5.89 -5.57
CA ASN A 311 9.38 5.91 -7.01
C ASN A 311 8.78 7.16 -7.67
N TYR A 312 7.51 7.46 -7.37
CA TYR A 312 6.85 8.67 -7.86
C TYR A 312 7.56 9.95 -7.40
N ARG A 313 7.95 9.99 -6.11
CA ARG A 313 8.66 11.10 -5.49
C ARG A 313 10.03 11.32 -6.13
N ALA A 314 10.78 10.24 -6.37
CA ALA A 314 12.07 10.30 -7.07
C ALA A 314 11.89 10.87 -8.48
N GLN A 315 10.89 10.41 -9.24
CA GLN A 315 10.58 10.95 -10.57
C GLN A 315 10.22 12.44 -10.53
N CYS A 316 9.38 12.86 -9.58
CA CYS A 316 8.99 14.25 -9.40
C CYS A 316 10.18 15.15 -9.05
N ILE A 317 11.03 14.72 -8.12
CA ILE A 317 12.24 15.45 -7.72
C ILE A 317 13.22 15.55 -8.88
N GLN A 318 13.41 14.48 -9.66
CA GLN A 318 14.25 14.50 -10.86
C GLN A 318 13.72 15.49 -11.90
N ASN A 319 12.42 15.50 -12.17
CA ASN A 319 11.79 16.43 -13.10
C ASN A 319 11.93 17.89 -12.62
N MET A 320 11.71 18.14 -11.34
CA MET A 320 11.88 19.47 -10.74
C MET A 320 13.35 19.93 -10.82
N THR A 321 14.30 19.03 -10.53
CA THR A 321 15.74 19.31 -10.65
C THR A 321 16.10 19.63 -12.10
N ARG A 322 15.57 18.87 -13.05
CA ARG A 322 15.78 19.11 -14.49
C ARG A 322 15.20 20.45 -14.93
N MET A 323 14.01 20.82 -14.44
CA MET A 323 13.41 22.13 -14.68
C MET A 323 14.26 23.27 -14.12
N VAL A 324 14.74 23.15 -12.88
CA VAL A 324 15.62 24.16 -12.25
C VAL A 324 16.94 24.29 -13.00
N VAL A 325 17.52 23.17 -13.47
CA VAL A 325 18.74 23.18 -14.30
C VAL A 325 18.48 23.83 -15.64
N LEU A 326 17.34 23.55 -16.29
CA LEU A 326 16.96 24.18 -17.55
C LEU A 326 16.67 25.68 -17.38
N GLU A 327 16.00 26.10 -16.31
CA GLU A 327 15.80 27.51 -15.97
C GLU A 327 17.12 28.22 -15.68
N ARG A 328 18.04 27.58 -14.95
CA ARG A 328 19.41 28.09 -14.77
C ARG A 328 20.10 28.24 -16.11
N LYS A 329 20.03 27.24 -16.99
CA LYS A 329 20.63 27.30 -18.34
C LYS A 329 19.99 28.37 -19.23
N ARG A 330 18.68 28.61 -19.09
CA ARG A 330 17.95 29.72 -19.77
C ARG A 330 18.36 31.08 -19.20
N ARG A 331 18.51 31.23 -17.88
CA ARG A 331 19.05 32.44 -17.24
C ARG A 331 20.48 32.72 -17.65
N TRP A 332 21.32 31.69 -17.79
CA TRP A 332 22.68 31.82 -18.30
C TRP A 332 22.69 32.33 -19.76
N LYS A 333 21.86 31.75 -20.64
CA LYS A 333 21.72 32.25 -22.02
C LYS A 333 21.16 33.68 -22.10
N HIS A 334 20.25 34.06 -21.20
CA HIS A 334 19.74 35.43 -21.15
C HIS A 334 20.78 36.44 -20.63
N ARG A 335 21.78 35.97 -19.87
CA ARG A 335 22.88 36.79 -19.35
C ARG A 335 23.99 37.02 -20.38
N GLU A 336 24.20 36.09 -21.32
CA GLU A 336 25.10 36.29 -22.47
C GLU A 336 24.53 37.26 -23.53
N VAL A 337 23.21 37.43 -23.61
CA VAL A 337 22.59 38.36 -24.58
C VAL A 337 22.47 39.80 -24.03
N SER A 338 22.60 39.99 -22.72
CA SER A 338 22.43 41.30 -22.08
C SER A 338 23.75 41.88 -21.55
N GLU A 339 24.85 41.62 -22.26
CA GLU A 339 26.16 42.24 -22.02
C GLU A 339 26.28 43.60 -22.74
N ALA A 340 25.25 44.43 -22.61
CA ALA A 340 25.33 45.87 -22.81
C ALA A 340 24.63 46.53 -21.61
N ASP A 341 25.46 47.23 -20.82
CA ASP A 341 25.13 48.24 -19.81
C ASP A 341 24.70 47.82 -18.39
N PHE A 342 25.67 48.07 -17.49
CA PHE A 342 25.59 48.50 -16.08
C PHE A 342 25.76 47.48 -14.92
N PRO A 343 26.68 47.75 -13.95
CA PRO A 343 27.05 46.81 -12.89
C PRO A 343 26.42 47.13 -11.54
N LEU A 344 25.86 46.14 -10.83
CA LEU A 344 25.72 46.14 -9.36
C LEU A 344 25.73 44.69 -8.80
N PRO A 345 26.11 44.50 -7.52
CA PRO A 345 27.06 43.46 -7.12
C PRO A 345 26.38 42.32 -6.35
N LEU A 346 26.68 41.06 -6.68
CA LEU A 346 26.56 39.93 -5.75
C LEU A 346 27.21 38.65 -6.30
N ALA A 347 28.17 38.16 -5.51
CA ALA A 347 28.85 36.86 -5.57
C ALA A 347 29.57 36.56 -6.89
N ALA A 348 30.80 37.05 -7.01
CA ALA A 348 31.80 36.48 -7.89
C ALA A 348 31.94 34.98 -7.52
N VAL A 349 31.53 34.11 -8.42
CA VAL A 349 32.08 32.75 -8.48
C VAL A 349 33.54 32.98 -8.84
N ASP A 350 34.43 32.80 -7.87
CA ASP A 350 35.88 32.96 -8.01
C ASP A 350 36.37 32.07 -9.16
N THR A 351 36.42 32.63 -10.37
CA THR A 351 36.98 32.00 -11.57
C THR A 351 38.45 31.61 -11.37
N GLU A 352 39.12 32.23 -10.40
CA GLU A 352 40.44 31.83 -9.92
C GLU A 352 40.44 30.48 -9.22
N ARG A 353 39.45 30.16 -8.37
CA ARG A 353 39.39 28.85 -7.70
C ARG A 353 39.19 27.72 -8.70
N ASP A 354 38.33 27.90 -9.69
CA ASP A 354 38.09 26.88 -10.71
C ASP A 354 39.30 26.69 -11.64
N ARG A 355 40.06 27.75 -11.94
CA ARG A 355 41.33 27.65 -12.67
C ARG A 355 42.41 26.93 -11.86
N LEU A 356 42.54 27.27 -10.57
CA LEU A 356 43.48 26.60 -9.67
C LEU A 356 43.16 25.11 -9.48
N ILE A 357 41.88 24.74 -9.46
CA ILE A 357 41.47 23.33 -9.39
C ILE A 357 41.89 22.59 -10.66
N PHE A 358 41.72 23.20 -11.84
CA PHE A 358 42.10 22.58 -13.11
C PHE A 358 43.62 22.41 -13.26
N GLU A 359 44.42 23.40 -12.86
CA GLU A 359 45.89 23.30 -12.85
C GLU A 359 46.37 22.22 -11.85
N LYS A 360 45.78 22.17 -10.65
CA LYS A 360 46.10 21.15 -9.64
C LYS A 360 45.75 19.73 -10.12
N ASP A 361 44.65 19.56 -10.82
CA ASP A 361 44.24 18.26 -11.39
C ASP A 361 45.18 17.81 -12.52
N GLU A 362 45.69 18.75 -13.31
CA GLU A 362 46.67 18.46 -14.37
C GLU A 362 48.04 18.11 -13.79
N GLU A 363 48.47 18.81 -12.72
CA GLU A 363 49.68 18.46 -11.97
C GLU A 363 49.57 17.08 -11.30
N LEU A 364 48.41 16.77 -10.69
CA LEU A 364 48.17 15.48 -10.06
C LEU A 364 48.25 14.33 -11.08
N ARG A 365 47.71 14.50 -12.29
CA ARG A 365 47.85 13.50 -13.36
C ARG A 365 49.29 13.30 -13.79
N LYS A 366 50.04 14.38 -14.01
CA LYS A 366 51.47 14.29 -14.38
C LYS A 366 52.28 13.59 -13.28
N MET A 367 51.97 13.86 -12.01
CA MET A 367 52.65 13.24 -10.88
C MET A 367 52.29 11.75 -10.72
N GLN A 368 51.04 11.36 -11.01
CA GLN A 368 50.63 9.96 -11.06
C GLN A 368 51.35 9.19 -12.17
N GLU A 369 51.44 9.76 -13.38
CA GLU A 369 52.13 9.13 -14.51
C GLU A 369 53.64 8.93 -14.26
N VAL A 370 54.26 9.87 -13.54
CA VAL A 370 55.68 9.74 -13.11
C VAL A 370 55.85 8.67 -12.03
N LEU A 371 54.94 8.59 -11.06
CA LEU A 371 54.95 7.53 -10.04
C LEU A 371 54.80 6.14 -10.65
N GLU A 372 53.92 6.01 -11.65
CA GLU A 372 53.66 4.76 -12.37
C GLU A 372 54.92 4.31 -13.14
N ARG A 373 55.60 5.23 -13.84
CA ARG A 373 56.89 4.93 -14.51
C ARG A 373 58.01 4.56 -13.53
N ILE A 374 58.05 5.16 -12.34
CA ILE A 374 59.04 4.81 -11.30
C ILE A 374 58.73 3.43 -10.70
N GLN A 375 57.46 3.09 -10.50
CA GLN A 375 57.05 1.74 -10.09
C GLN A 375 57.42 0.68 -11.13
N GLU A 376 57.18 0.95 -12.41
CA GLU A 376 57.56 0.04 -13.50
C GLU A 376 59.08 -0.19 -13.57
N GLN A 377 59.89 0.84 -13.30
CA GLN A 377 61.36 0.72 -13.25
C GLN A 377 61.84 -0.05 -12.01
N MET A 378 61.18 0.10 -10.86
CA MET A 378 61.47 -0.71 -9.68
C MET A 378 61.07 -2.18 -9.88
N GLU A 379 59.95 -2.46 -10.53
CA GLU A 379 59.52 -3.82 -10.86
C GLU A 379 60.45 -4.48 -11.89
N HIS A 380 60.93 -3.74 -12.89
CA HIS A 380 61.95 -4.23 -13.82
C HIS A 380 63.30 -4.50 -13.14
N SER A 381 63.70 -3.67 -12.18
CA SER A 381 64.94 -3.87 -11.43
C SER A 381 64.85 -5.05 -10.45
N GLN A 382 63.68 -5.34 -9.88
CA GLN A 382 63.48 -6.52 -9.02
C GLN A 382 63.39 -7.83 -9.81
N ARG A 383 62.92 -7.83 -11.07
CA ARG A 383 62.89 -9.04 -11.93
C ARG A 383 64.23 -9.39 -12.57
N GLY A 384 65.19 -8.46 -12.60
CA GLY A 384 66.54 -8.68 -13.16
C GLY A 384 67.58 -9.23 -12.16
N GLY A 385 67.20 -9.45 -10.90
CA GLY A 385 68.08 -9.95 -9.84
C GLY A 385 67.64 -11.31 -9.29
N CYS A 386 67.81 -12.37 -10.09
CA CYS A 386 67.86 -13.76 -9.64
C CYS A 386 68.87 -14.53 -10.48
#